data_AF-A0AAV1WF78-F1
#
_entry.id   AF-A0AAV1WF78-F1
#
_cell.length_a   1.000
_cell.length_b   1.000
_cell.length_c   1.000
_cell.angle_alpha   90.00
_cell.angle_beta   90.00
_cell.angle_gamma   90.00
#
_symmetry.space_group_name_H-M   'P 1'
#
loop_
_entity.id
_entity.type
_entity.pdbx_description
1 polymer ?
#
loop_
_entity_poly.entity_id
_entity_poly.type
_entity_poly.pdbx_seq_one_letter_code
_entity_poly.pdbx_strand_id
1 'polypeptide(L)'
;MEDHVAMVKDNGFDVWIANSHGTKYSRQHKSLSINSSDYWNWSWDELVSYDLPATFQYVQDQTGQKLHYVGHSQGTLVALAAFSKDQLPNMLRSAALLSPIGYVGQMTSPLATKAAENFVAEILYKLGIFEFDLKGGSVAKFLRDMCKSTAIDCTNLLTSFTGPNCCLSPSIVNIFLDHEPQSTAPKNMIHLSQMIRQGTLAMFDYENTDENNRHYGQPTPPVYDMTRIPNDLPLLMSYGGADALSDVKDVQLLLESLKDHEGDKLVVQYRNDYAHADYVMGENAKQDVYEPLISFFKLQ
;
A
#
# COMPACT_ATOMS: atom_id res chain seq x y z
N MET A 1 -6.63 -10.54 -11.86
CA MET A 1 -5.19 -10.61 -11.53
C MET A 1 -4.42 -11.54 -12.45
N GLU A 2 -4.82 -12.81 -12.63
CA GLU A 2 -4.14 -13.74 -13.57
C GLU A 2 -4.04 -13.17 -15.00
N ASP A 3 -5.11 -12.56 -15.50
CA ASP A 3 -5.12 -11.95 -16.85
C ASP A 3 -4.13 -10.78 -17.01
N HIS A 4 -3.91 -9.99 -15.96
CA HIS A 4 -2.99 -8.85 -16.00
C HIS A 4 -1.53 -9.32 -15.94
N VAL A 5 -1.24 -10.28 -15.07
CA VAL A 5 0.08 -10.93 -14.97
C VAL A 5 0.43 -11.64 -16.27
N ALA A 6 -0.53 -12.37 -16.85
CA ALA A 6 -0.37 -13.00 -18.15
C ALA A 6 -0.03 -11.97 -19.24
N MET A 7 -0.72 -10.82 -19.27
CA MET A 7 -0.45 -9.79 -20.27
C MET A 7 0.97 -9.19 -20.15
N VAL A 8 1.45 -8.94 -18.95
CA VAL A 8 2.82 -8.44 -18.73
C VAL A 8 3.84 -9.49 -19.18
N LYS A 9 3.62 -10.76 -18.82
CA LYS A 9 4.45 -11.88 -19.27
C LYS A 9 4.47 -12.03 -20.79
N ASP A 10 3.32 -11.98 -21.44
CA ASP A 10 3.18 -12.11 -22.91
C ASP A 10 3.88 -10.97 -23.67
N ASN A 11 4.18 -9.86 -22.98
CA ASN A 11 4.98 -8.75 -23.50
C ASN A 11 6.50 -8.90 -23.26
N GLY A 12 6.95 -10.06 -22.82
CA GLY A 12 8.38 -10.42 -22.72
C GLY A 12 9.02 -10.14 -21.37
N PHE A 13 8.24 -9.84 -20.34
CA PHE A 13 8.76 -9.64 -18.98
C PHE A 13 8.77 -10.95 -18.18
N ASP A 14 9.82 -11.13 -17.38
CA ASP A 14 9.83 -12.12 -16.31
C ASP A 14 9.11 -11.54 -15.08
N VAL A 15 8.00 -12.17 -14.67
CA VAL A 15 7.08 -11.59 -13.68
C VAL A 15 7.20 -12.30 -12.34
N TRP A 16 7.54 -11.53 -11.30
CA TRP A 16 7.65 -11.99 -9.92
C TRP A 16 6.56 -11.35 -9.06
N ILE A 17 5.80 -12.17 -8.33
CA ILE A 17 4.72 -11.71 -7.43
C ILE A 17 5.18 -11.87 -5.98
N ALA A 18 5.42 -10.76 -5.31
CA ALA A 18 5.86 -10.75 -3.91
C ALA A 18 4.67 -10.84 -2.95
N ASN A 19 4.88 -11.49 -1.79
CA ASN A 19 3.90 -11.55 -0.70
C ASN A 19 4.55 -10.98 0.56
N SER A 20 4.01 -9.87 1.07
CA SER A 20 4.46 -9.27 2.33
C SER A 20 4.25 -10.22 3.51
N HIS A 21 5.10 -10.14 4.54
CA HIS A 21 4.96 -10.99 5.71
C HIS A 21 3.57 -10.87 6.38
N GLY A 22 3.11 -11.95 7.03
CA GLY A 22 1.79 -12.05 7.65
C GLY A 22 0.63 -12.37 6.70
N THR A 23 0.77 -12.10 5.40
CA THR A 23 -0.20 -12.52 4.36
C THR A 23 -0.26 -14.05 4.24
N LYS A 24 -1.29 -14.60 3.58
CA LYS A 24 -1.58 -16.05 3.51
C LYS A 24 -0.36 -16.89 3.11
N TYR A 25 0.47 -16.36 2.21
CA TYR A 25 1.62 -17.07 1.63
C TYR A 25 2.96 -16.77 2.33
N SER A 26 3.01 -15.85 3.30
CA SER A 26 4.24 -15.41 3.98
C SER A 26 4.09 -15.45 5.51
N ARG A 27 3.65 -16.60 6.05
CA ARG A 27 3.29 -16.80 7.47
C ARG A 27 4.35 -17.46 8.35
N GLN A 28 5.58 -17.60 7.85
CA GLN A 28 6.66 -18.30 8.56
C GLN A 28 7.67 -17.31 9.15
N HIS A 29 8.33 -17.71 10.25
CA HIS A 29 9.46 -16.99 10.83
C HIS A 29 10.50 -18.00 11.31
N LYS A 30 11.78 -17.61 11.31
CA LYS A 30 12.89 -18.48 11.77
C LYS A 30 12.81 -18.86 13.26
N SER A 31 11.99 -18.18 14.06
CA SER A 31 12.04 -18.26 15.53
C SER A 31 10.71 -17.92 16.21
N LEU A 32 9.96 -16.94 15.70
CA LEU A 32 8.70 -16.50 16.27
C LEU A 32 7.54 -17.37 15.80
N SER A 33 6.61 -17.65 16.71
CA SER A 33 5.36 -18.32 16.37
C SER A 33 4.33 -17.30 15.90
N ILE A 34 3.50 -17.66 14.93
CA ILE A 34 2.38 -16.83 14.47
C ILE A 34 1.35 -16.49 15.55
N ASN A 35 1.33 -17.26 16.64
CA ASN A 35 0.46 -17.00 17.79
C ASN A 35 1.08 -16.02 18.79
N SER A 36 2.33 -15.57 18.58
CA SER A 36 3.01 -14.61 19.46
C SER A 36 2.74 -13.17 19.01
N SER A 37 2.61 -12.26 19.98
CA SER A 37 2.52 -10.82 19.69
C SER A 37 3.76 -10.30 18.96
N ASP A 38 4.92 -10.87 19.25
CA ASP A 38 6.20 -10.46 18.65
C ASP A 38 6.24 -10.74 17.15
N TYR A 39 5.61 -11.83 16.68
CA TYR A 39 5.50 -12.12 15.24
C TYR A 39 4.74 -11.03 14.49
N TRP A 40 3.77 -10.39 15.14
CA TRP A 40 2.93 -9.35 14.56
C TRP A 40 3.36 -7.93 14.92
N ASN A 41 4.51 -7.76 15.57
CA ASN A 41 5.02 -6.45 15.98
C ASN A 41 5.75 -5.74 14.83
N TRP A 42 5.03 -5.48 13.74
CA TRP A 42 5.56 -4.82 12.55
C TRP A 42 4.52 -3.89 11.90
N SER A 43 5.01 -2.91 11.15
CA SER A 43 4.24 -2.03 10.28
C SER A 43 4.87 -1.98 8.88
N TRP A 44 4.37 -1.12 8.01
CA TRP A 44 4.98 -0.90 6.70
C TRP A 44 6.43 -0.39 6.80
N ASP A 45 6.89 0.14 7.95
CA ASP A 45 8.31 0.43 8.20
C ASP A 45 9.21 -0.81 8.02
N GLU A 46 8.77 -1.95 8.55
CA GLU A 46 9.48 -3.22 8.42
C GLU A 46 9.38 -3.76 6.99
N LEU A 47 8.27 -3.52 6.28
CA LEU A 47 8.15 -3.89 4.87
C LEU A 47 9.15 -3.09 4.00
N VAL A 48 9.33 -1.82 4.30
CA VAL A 48 10.34 -0.94 3.67
C VAL A 48 11.74 -1.43 4.00
N SER A 49 12.00 -1.72 5.28
CA SER A 49 13.36 -1.99 5.77
C SER A 49 13.85 -3.41 5.48
N TYR A 50 12.95 -4.38 5.35
CA TYR A 50 13.30 -5.80 5.26
C TYR A 50 12.68 -6.51 4.05
N ASP A 51 11.35 -6.49 3.90
CA ASP A 51 10.68 -7.30 2.88
C ASP A 51 11.04 -6.85 1.46
N LEU A 52 10.97 -5.54 1.18
CA LEU A 52 11.21 -5.02 -0.16
C LEU A 52 12.68 -5.21 -0.59
N PRO A 53 13.71 -4.84 0.21
CA PRO A 53 15.10 -5.11 -0.15
C PRO A 53 15.42 -6.59 -0.30
N ALA A 54 14.90 -7.46 0.57
CA ALA A 54 15.14 -8.90 0.48
C ALA A 54 14.52 -9.50 -0.80
N THR A 55 13.32 -9.04 -1.17
CA THR A 55 12.66 -9.44 -2.42
C THR A 55 13.46 -9.00 -3.63
N PHE A 56 13.89 -7.73 -3.67
CA PHE A 56 14.70 -7.19 -4.78
C PHE A 56 16.02 -7.93 -4.92
N GLN A 57 16.73 -8.13 -3.81
CA GLN A 57 18.01 -8.83 -3.81
C GLN A 57 17.83 -10.27 -4.31
N TYR A 58 16.81 -10.98 -3.82
CA TYR A 58 16.54 -12.35 -4.26
C TYR A 58 16.31 -12.44 -5.77
N VAL A 59 15.44 -11.58 -6.32
CA VAL A 59 15.16 -11.59 -7.77
C VAL A 59 16.39 -11.17 -8.58
N GLN A 60 17.15 -10.18 -8.11
CA GLN A 60 18.40 -9.79 -8.77
C GLN A 60 19.44 -10.92 -8.74
N ASP A 61 19.56 -11.65 -7.64
CA ASP A 61 20.47 -12.80 -7.55
C ASP A 61 20.07 -13.93 -8.50
N GLN A 62 18.76 -14.13 -8.72
CA GLN A 62 18.27 -15.15 -9.66
C GLN A 62 18.43 -14.73 -11.12
N THR A 63 18.28 -13.44 -11.44
CA THR A 63 18.13 -12.98 -12.83
C THR A 63 19.32 -12.18 -13.36
N GLY A 64 20.12 -11.58 -12.48
CA GLY A 64 21.18 -10.63 -12.80
C GLY A 64 20.69 -9.28 -13.35
N GLN A 65 19.38 -9.02 -13.33
CA GLN A 65 18.77 -7.84 -13.95
C GLN A 65 18.37 -6.78 -12.93
N LYS A 66 18.26 -5.53 -13.38
CA LYS A 66 17.53 -4.48 -12.65
C LYS A 66 16.03 -4.67 -12.85
N LEU A 67 15.25 -4.44 -11.80
CA LEU A 67 13.83 -4.72 -11.75
C LEU A 67 13.00 -3.52 -12.16
N HIS A 68 11.89 -3.78 -12.84
CA HIS A 68 10.75 -2.85 -12.85
C HIS A 68 9.85 -3.17 -11.67
N TYR A 69 9.43 -2.16 -10.91
CA TYR A 69 8.51 -2.32 -9.80
C TYR A 69 7.09 -1.92 -10.20
N VAL A 70 6.08 -2.69 -9.77
CA VAL A 70 4.68 -2.28 -9.84
C VAL A 70 4.11 -2.37 -8.43
N GLY A 71 3.67 -1.23 -7.90
CA GLY A 71 2.97 -1.14 -6.61
C GLY A 71 1.53 -0.71 -6.81
N HIS A 72 0.63 -1.25 -5.99
CA HIS A 72 -0.73 -0.75 -5.82
C HIS A 72 -0.97 -0.43 -4.35
N SER A 73 -1.68 0.66 -4.06
CA SER A 73 -2.08 1.01 -2.70
C SER A 73 -0.88 1.08 -1.73
N GLN A 74 -0.92 0.40 -0.58
CA GLN A 74 0.20 0.31 0.36
C GLN A 74 1.53 -0.15 -0.28
N GLY A 75 1.50 -0.92 -1.38
CA GLY A 75 2.72 -1.26 -2.12
C GLY A 75 3.46 -0.03 -2.65
N THR A 76 2.74 1.00 -3.09
CA THR A 76 3.38 2.26 -3.53
C THR A 76 3.99 3.01 -2.36
N LEU A 77 3.34 3.00 -1.19
CA LEU A 77 3.83 3.62 0.04
C LEU A 77 5.18 3.00 0.43
N VAL A 78 5.25 1.67 0.45
CA VAL A 78 6.48 0.93 0.77
C VAL A 78 7.58 1.24 -0.25
N ALA A 79 7.26 1.31 -1.54
CA ALA A 79 8.22 1.64 -2.58
C ALA A 79 8.76 3.07 -2.46
N LEU A 80 7.88 4.07 -2.38
CA LEU A 80 8.23 5.49 -2.24
C LEU A 80 9.11 5.72 -1.00
N ALA A 81 8.73 5.13 0.14
CA ALA A 81 9.49 5.19 1.37
C ALA A 81 10.89 4.56 1.21
N ALA A 82 11.01 3.40 0.56
CA ALA A 82 12.30 2.77 0.29
C ALA A 82 13.18 3.62 -0.65
N PHE A 83 12.59 4.24 -1.67
CA PHE A 83 13.30 5.13 -2.61
C PHE A 83 13.83 6.37 -1.90
N SER A 84 13.04 6.98 -1.01
CA SER A 84 13.45 8.16 -0.24
C SER A 84 14.60 7.89 0.76
N LYS A 85 14.83 6.62 1.09
CA LYS A 85 15.91 6.15 1.98
C LYS A 85 17.09 5.54 1.23
N ASP A 86 17.12 5.66 -0.10
CA ASP A 86 18.18 5.13 -0.97
C ASP A 86 18.45 3.62 -0.78
N GLN A 87 17.39 2.83 -0.50
CA GLN A 87 17.54 1.40 -0.19
C GLN A 87 17.63 0.49 -1.42
N LEU A 88 17.23 0.96 -2.60
CA LEU A 88 17.10 0.15 -3.83
C LEU A 88 17.77 0.70 -5.11
N PRO A 89 18.59 1.77 -5.10
CA PRO A 89 18.96 2.51 -6.31
C PRO A 89 19.65 1.65 -7.39
N ASN A 90 20.45 0.67 -6.97
CA ASN A 90 21.23 -0.16 -7.90
C ASN A 90 20.44 -1.36 -8.44
N MET A 91 19.30 -1.69 -7.84
CA MET A 91 18.48 -2.84 -8.22
C MET A 91 17.25 -2.43 -9.03
N LEU A 92 16.87 -1.16 -9.00
CA LEU A 92 15.68 -0.63 -9.64
C LEU A 92 15.99 -0.03 -11.02
N ARG A 93 15.13 -0.32 -12.00
CA ARG A 93 15.16 0.25 -13.35
C ARG A 93 14.07 1.32 -13.53
N SER A 94 12.86 1.04 -13.05
CA SER A 94 11.76 2.00 -12.99
C SER A 94 10.65 1.50 -12.07
N ALA A 95 9.72 2.37 -11.67
CA ALA A 95 8.57 2.00 -10.87
C ALA A 95 7.25 2.54 -11.44
N ALA A 96 6.20 1.70 -11.42
CA ALA A 96 4.83 2.08 -11.68
C ALA A 96 4.03 2.04 -10.36
N LEU A 97 3.41 3.16 -10.01
CA LEU A 97 2.67 3.38 -8.78
C LEU A 97 1.20 3.59 -9.13
N LEU A 98 0.40 2.55 -8.93
CA LEU A 98 -1.04 2.50 -9.24
C LEU A 98 -1.84 2.84 -7.98
N SER A 99 -2.73 3.84 -8.04
CA SER A 99 -3.37 4.43 -6.84
C SER A 99 -2.35 4.75 -5.74
N PRO A 100 -1.39 5.67 -6.00
CA PRO A 100 -0.27 5.93 -5.12
C PRO A 100 -0.73 6.43 -3.74
N ILE A 101 -0.45 5.65 -2.71
CA ILE A 101 -0.49 6.05 -1.32
C ILE A 101 0.88 6.62 -0.94
N GLY A 102 0.90 7.89 -0.53
CA GLY A 102 2.08 8.58 0.00
C GLY A 102 1.65 9.47 1.17
N TYR A 103 0.80 10.45 0.90
CA TYR A 103 0.01 11.15 1.92
C TYR A 103 -1.40 10.57 1.96
N VAL A 104 -2.07 10.65 3.11
CA VAL A 104 -3.42 10.12 3.36
C VAL A 104 -4.23 11.00 4.33
N GLY A 105 -3.81 12.26 4.51
CA GLY A 105 -4.45 13.17 5.46
C GLY A 105 -5.76 13.79 4.94
N GLN A 106 -6.02 13.67 3.64
CA GLN A 106 -7.18 14.25 2.96
C GLN A 106 -8.07 13.20 2.28
N MET A 107 -7.75 11.91 2.47
CA MET A 107 -8.51 10.81 1.93
C MET A 107 -9.99 10.89 2.31
N THR A 108 -10.87 10.48 1.39
CA THR A 108 -12.33 10.61 1.56
C THR A 108 -13.01 9.29 1.93
N SER A 109 -12.24 8.22 2.16
CA SER A 109 -12.74 6.88 2.53
C SER A 109 -13.43 6.91 3.90
N PRO A 110 -14.78 6.83 3.99
CA PRO A 110 -15.46 7.02 5.26
C PRO A 110 -15.17 5.91 6.26
N LEU A 111 -14.88 4.69 5.79
CA LEU A 111 -14.55 3.57 6.67
C LEU A 111 -13.16 3.74 7.27
N ALA A 112 -12.16 4.08 6.46
CA ALA A 112 -10.77 4.22 6.91
C ALA A 112 -10.62 5.43 7.84
N THR A 113 -11.17 6.58 7.46
CA THR A 113 -11.12 7.82 8.27
C THR A 113 -11.78 7.63 9.63
N LYS A 114 -13.03 7.13 9.67
CA LYS A 114 -13.71 6.86 10.95
C LYS A 114 -12.98 5.82 11.80
N ALA A 115 -12.44 4.76 11.19
CA ALA A 115 -11.68 3.75 11.95
C ALA A 115 -10.43 4.35 12.59
N ALA A 116 -9.70 5.20 11.86
CA ALA A 116 -8.52 5.90 12.36
C ALA A 116 -8.86 6.92 13.46
N GLU A 117 -9.89 7.75 13.27
CA GLU A 117 -10.35 8.75 14.24
C GLU A 117 -10.85 8.13 15.55
N ASN A 118 -11.46 6.93 15.47
CA ASN A 118 -11.97 6.21 16.64
C ASN A 118 -10.96 5.21 17.22
N PHE A 119 -9.69 5.24 16.79
CA PHE A 119 -8.61 4.41 17.32
C PHE A 119 -8.93 2.90 17.32
N VAL A 120 -9.60 2.42 16.26
CA VAL A 120 -10.08 1.04 16.18
C VAL A 120 -8.93 0.04 16.23
N ALA A 121 -7.84 0.30 15.50
CA ALA A 121 -6.69 -0.59 15.44
C ALA A 121 -5.98 -0.70 16.79
N GLU A 122 -5.87 0.41 17.51
CA GLU A 122 -5.29 0.53 18.84
C GLU A 122 -6.15 -0.19 19.89
N ILE A 123 -7.48 -0.08 19.79
CA ILE A 123 -8.42 -0.82 20.66
C ILE A 123 -8.25 -2.33 20.44
N LEU A 124 -8.21 -2.80 19.19
CA LEU A 124 -8.00 -4.21 18.87
C LEU A 124 -6.67 -4.72 19.42
N TYR A 125 -5.60 -3.95 19.24
CA TYR A 125 -4.28 -4.28 19.78
C TYR A 125 -4.29 -4.38 21.32
N LYS A 126 -4.92 -3.42 22.01
CA LYS A 126 -5.08 -3.42 23.48
C LYS A 126 -5.92 -4.59 24.00
N LEU A 127 -6.85 -5.10 23.18
CA LEU A 127 -7.63 -6.31 23.49
C LEU A 127 -6.87 -7.61 23.23
N GLY A 128 -5.60 -7.54 22.84
CA GLY A 128 -4.75 -8.70 22.58
C GLY A 128 -5.01 -9.37 21.23
N ILE A 129 -5.66 -8.65 20.29
CA ILE A 129 -5.81 -9.11 18.92
C ILE A 129 -4.56 -8.69 18.16
N PHE A 130 -3.65 -9.63 17.95
CA PHE A 130 -2.37 -9.39 17.30
C PHE A 130 -2.37 -9.72 15.80
N GLU A 131 -3.43 -10.33 15.27
CA GLU A 131 -3.63 -10.52 13.83
C GLU A 131 -4.87 -9.74 13.38
N PHE A 132 -4.70 -8.82 12.43
CA PHE A 132 -5.82 -8.12 11.80
C PHE A 132 -6.28 -8.91 10.57
N ASP A 133 -7.19 -9.85 10.78
CA ASP A 133 -7.83 -10.68 9.74
C ASP A 133 -9.32 -10.32 9.63
N LEU A 134 -9.68 -9.58 8.58
CA LEU A 134 -11.05 -9.14 8.32
C LEU A 134 -12.03 -10.30 8.04
N LYS A 135 -11.52 -11.47 7.64
CA LYS A 135 -12.31 -12.70 7.42
C LYS A 135 -12.33 -13.58 8.67
N GLY A 136 -11.40 -13.36 9.59
CA GLY A 136 -11.16 -14.12 10.82
C GLY A 136 -12.02 -13.73 12.02
N GLY A 137 -12.27 -14.71 12.89
CA GLY A 137 -13.29 -14.70 13.95
C GLY A 137 -13.45 -13.40 14.76
N SER A 138 -12.39 -12.94 15.42
CA SER A 138 -12.49 -11.82 16.39
C SER A 138 -12.65 -10.45 15.72
N VAL A 139 -11.87 -10.15 14.67
CA VAL A 139 -11.95 -8.87 13.95
C VAL A 139 -13.24 -8.79 13.15
N ALA A 140 -13.60 -9.85 12.42
CA ALA A 140 -14.86 -9.87 11.68
C ALA A 140 -16.08 -9.70 12.61
N LYS A 141 -16.04 -10.27 13.83
CA LYS A 141 -17.09 -10.07 14.83
C LYS A 141 -17.12 -8.63 15.33
N PHE A 142 -15.96 -8.09 15.72
CA PHE A 142 -15.85 -6.70 16.18
C PHE A 142 -16.39 -5.70 15.15
N LEU A 143 -16.02 -5.86 13.88
CA LEU A 143 -16.51 -5.01 12.80
C LEU A 143 -18.03 -5.12 12.60
N ARG A 144 -18.58 -6.34 12.66
CA ARG A 144 -20.05 -6.53 12.60
C ARG A 144 -20.77 -5.82 13.75
N ASP A 145 -20.19 -5.84 14.95
CA ASP A 145 -20.78 -5.17 16.11
C ASP A 145 -20.67 -3.64 15.98
N MET A 146 -19.57 -3.11 15.45
CA MET A 146 -19.45 -1.69 15.10
C MET A 146 -20.46 -1.26 14.02
N CYS A 147 -20.63 -2.04 12.96
CA CYS A 147 -21.62 -1.77 11.90
C CYS A 147 -23.07 -1.71 12.43
N LYS A 148 -23.35 -2.32 13.58
CA LYS A 148 -24.68 -2.28 14.23
C LYS A 148 -24.84 -1.13 15.22
N SER A 149 -23.74 -0.60 15.75
CA SER A 149 -23.73 0.32 16.90
C SER A 149 -23.25 1.73 16.57
N THR A 150 -22.67 1.95 15.38
CA THR A 150 -22.04 3.22 14.98
C THR A 150 -22.66 3.80 13.71
N ALA A 151 -22.34 5.07 13.42
CA ALA A 151 -22.68 5.76 12.17
C ALA A 151 -21.83 5.31 10.95
N ILE A 152 -21.28 4.09 10.96
CA ILE A 152 -20.50 3.53 9.86
C ILE A 152 -21.46 2.72 8.97
N ASP A 153 -21.71 3.20 7.77
CA ASP A 153 -22.52 2.49 6.78
C ASP A 153 -21.73 1.32 6.17
N CYS A 154 -22.07 0.10 6.57
CA CYS A 154 -21.45 -1.12 6.08
C CYS A 154 -22.24 -1.79 4.93
N THR A 155 -23.25 -1.13 4.34
CA THR A 155 -24.06 -1.73 3.27
C THR A 155 -23.31 -1.88 1.94
N ASN A 156 -22.33 -1.02 1.69
CA ASN A 156 -21.41 -1.13 0.54
C ASN A 156 -19.96 -0.88 1.00
N LEU A 157 -19.40 -1.88 1.70
CA LEU A 157 -18.05 -1.81 2.27
C LEU A 157 -16.96 -1.53 1.23
N LEU A 158 -17.06 -2.16 0.05
CA LEU A 158 -16.08 -1.95 -1.02
C LEU A 158 -16.06 -0.49 -1.46
N THR A 159 -17.22 0.09 -1.78
CA THR A 159 -17.32 1.50 -2.20
C THR A 159 -16.94 2.46 -1.08
N SER A 160 -17.34 2.14 0.16
CA SER A 160 -16.98 2.96 1.34
C SER A 160 -15.49 2.93 1.66
N PHE A 161 -14.78 1.91 1.19
CA PHE A 161 -13.34 1.82 1.36
C PHE A 161 -12.59 2.43 0.17
N THR A 162 -12.98 2.08 -1.05
CA THR A 162 -12.23 2.35 -2.29
C THR A 162 -12.70 3.56 -3.09
N GLY A 163 -13.93 4.03 -2.85
CA GLY A 163 -14.62 5.03 -3.68
C GLY A 163 -15.59 4.39 -4.70
N PRO A 164 -16.37 5.20 -5.44
CA PRO A 164 -17.34 4.70 -6.40
C PRO A 164 -16.64 4.17 -7.66
N ASN A 165 -16.31 2.87 -7.65
CA ASN A 165 -15.65 2.21 -8.78
C ASN A 165 -16.54 2.18 -10.02
N CYS A 166 -15.98 2.52 -11.18
CA CYS A 166 -16.75 2.65 -12.42
C CYS A 166 -16.91 1.33 -13.19
N CYS A 167 -15.95 0.41 -13.07
CA CYS A 167 -15.81 -0.70 -14.02
C CYS A 167 -15.62 -2.07 -13.37
N LEU A 168 -16.16 -2.26 -12.16
CA LEU A 168 -16.17 -3.57 -11.49
C LEU A 168 -17.41 -4.38 -11.85
N SER A 169 -17.23 -5.62 -12.29
CA SER A 169 -18.32 -6.58 -12.37
C SER A 169 -18.48 -7.40 -11.08
N PRO A 170 -19.72 -7.80 -10.74
CA PRO A 170 -19.97 -8.61 -9.54
C PRO A 170 -19.18 -9.92 -9.48
N SER A 171 -18.90 -10.55 -10.63
CA SER A 171 -18.11 -11.78 -10.71
C SER A 171 -16.67 -11.56 -10.26
N ILE A 172 -16.00 -10.51 -10.75
CA ILE A 172 -14.62 -10.17 -10.37
C ILE A 172 -14.56 -9.82 -8.88
N VAL A 173 -15.52 -9.04 -8.39
CA VAL A 173 -15.59 -8.69 -6.96
C VAL A 173 -15.73 -9.93 -6.09
N ASN A 174 -16.59 -10.88 -6.46
CA ASN A 174 -16.75 -12.12 -5.69
C ASN A 174 -15.45 -12.95 -5.66
N ILE A 175 -14.80 -13.12 -6.82
CA ILE A 175 -13.50 -13.81 -6.89
C ILE A 175 -12.46 -13.11 -6.02
N PHE A 176 -12.41 -11.78 -6.07
CA PHE A 176 -11.49 -11.02 -5.22
C PHE A 176 -11.76 -11.27 -3.73
N LEU A 177 -13.02 -11.18 -3.30
CA LEU A 177 -13.41 -11.40 -1.90
C LEU A 177 -13.18 -12.84 -1.40
N ASP A 178 -13.03 -13.82 -2.28
CA ASP A 178 -12.64 -15.18 -1.90
C ASP A 178 -11.18 -15.26 -1.45
N HIS A 179 -10.31 -14.39 -1.97
CA HIS A 179 -8.88 -14.36 -1.68
C HIS A 179 -8.44 -13.21 -0.77
N GLU A 180 -9.13 -12.08 -0.86
CA GLU A 180 -8.83 -10.82 -0.18
C GLU A 180 -9.98 -10.41 0.75
N PRO A 181 -9.75 -9.48 1.69
CA PRO A 181 -8.44 -8.98 2.12
C PRO A 181 -7.67 -10.02 2.93
N GLN A 182 -6.35 -10.10 2.71
CA GLN A 182 -5.44 -10.92 3.51
C GLN A 182 -5.07 -10.26 4.85
N SER A 183 -4.64 -11.07 5.82
CA SER A 183 -4.25 -10.60 7.15
C SER A 183 -3.06 -9.64 7.14
N THR A 184 -3.02 -8.75 8.13
CA THR A 184 -1.91 -7.83 8.40
C THR A 184 -1.71 -7.65 9.91
N ALA A 185 -0.62 -7.01 10.32
CA ALA A 185 -0.41 -6.65 11.72
C ALA A 185 -1.32 -5.48 12.14
N PRO A 186 -1.91 -5.52 13.36
CA PRO A 186 -2.57 -4.36 13.95
C PRO A 186 -1.64 -3.15 14.06
N LYS A 187 -0.34 -3.35 14.33
CA LYS A 187 0.65 -2.27 14.33
C LYS A 187 0.75 -1.58 12.96
N ASN A 188 0.63 -2.33 11.86
CA ASN A 188 0.51 -1.75 10.52
C ASN A 188 -0.76 -0.89 10.37
N MET A 189 -1.89 -1.34 10.88
CA MET A 189 -3.15 -0.56 10.85
C MET A 189 -3.12 0.68 11.74
N ILE A 190 -2.47 0.60 12.91
CA ILE A 190 -2.19 1.75 13.77
C ILE A 190 -1.33 2.75 13.00
N HIS A 191 -0.29 2.29 12.32
CA HIS A 191 0.59 3.16 11.54
C HIS A 191 -0.17 3.91 10.43
N LEU A 192 -0.98 3.20 9.63
CA LEU A 192 -1.83 3.86 8.63
C LEU A 192 -2.81 4.85 9.28
N SER A 193 -3.34 4.53 10.45
CA SER A 193 -4.23 5.42 11.20
C SER A 193 -3.51 6.68 11.70
N GLN A 194 -2.24 6.59 12.10
CA GLN A 194 -1.40 7.73 12.44
C GLN A 194 -1.22 8.65 11.24
N MET A 195 -0.92 8.09 10.05
CA MET A 195 -0.80 8.87 8.83
C MET A 195 -2.11 9.59 8.47
N ILE A 196 -3.26 8.93 8.62
CA ILE A 196 -4.58 9.53 8.37
C ILE A 196 -4.84 10.69 9.33
N ARG A 197 -4.59 10.49 10.63
CA ARG A 197 -4.85 11.52 11.65
C ARG A 197 -3.91 12.71 11.57
N GLN A 198 -2.63 12.48 11.25
CA GLN A 198 -1.59 13.50 11.28
C GLN A 198 -1.37 14.16 9.90
N GLY A 199 -1.75 13.48 8.81
CA GLY A 199 -1.45 13.91 7.44
C GLY A 199 0.04 13.86 7.10
N THR A 200 0.83 13.13 7.87
CA THR A 200 2.29 13.04 7.71
C THR A 200 2.71 11.69 7.16
N LEU A 201 3.80 11.69 6.40
CA LEU A 201 4.48 10.48 5.96
C LEU A 201 5.75 10.29 6.81
N ALA A 202 5.62 9.56 7.91
CA ALA A 202 6.66 9.36 8.91
C ALA A 202 6.75 7.88 9.33
N MET A 203 7.81 7.52 10.05
CA MET A 203 7.93 6.23 10.71
C MET A 203 6.90 6.09 11.84
N PHE A 204 6.73 4.86 12.35
CA PHE A 204 5.73 4.55 13.37
C PHE A 204 5.89 5.41 14.63
N ASP A 205 4.85 6.11 15.05
CA ASP A 205 4.88 6.82 16.33
C ASP A 205 4.54 5.84 17.46
N TYR A 206 5.43 5.68 18.43
CA TYR A 206 5.14 4.88 19.62
C TYR A 206 4.19 5.60 20.60
N GLU A 207 3.78 6.83 20.29
CA GLU A 207 2.94 7.72 21.12
C GLU A 207 3.54 7.91 22.52
N ASN A 208 4.85 7.75 22.63
CA ASN A 208 5.64 7.81 23.84
C ASN A 208 7.04 8.28 23.50
N THR A 209 7.47 9.37 24.15
CA THR A 209 8.77 9.99 23.89
C THR A 209 9.95 9.08 24.20
N ASP A 210 9.88 8.29 25.27
CA ASP A 210 10.98 7.39 25.65
C ASP A 210 11.12 6.22 24.67
N GLU A 211 10.00 5.67 24.20
CA GLU A 211 9.99 4.62 23.18
C GLU A 211 10.47 5.17 21.82
N ASN A 212 10.02 6.35 21.39
CA ASN A 212 10.53 7.00 20.18
C ASN A 212 12.04 7.27 20.30
N ASN A 213 12.53 7.74 21.45
CA ASN A 213 13.97 7.92 21.68
C ASN A 213 14.72 6.58 21.63
N ARG A 214 14.14 5.50 22.15
CA ARG A 214 14.73 4.15 22.10
C ARG A 214 14.83 3.63 20.67
N HIS A 215 13.83 3.89 19.83
CA HIS A 215 13.76 3.41 18.45
C HIS A 215 14.52 4.29 17.45
N TYR A 216 14.48 5.61 17.63
CA TYR A 216 14.93 6.58 16.63
C TYR A 216 16.03 7.52 17.12
N GLY A 217 16.33 7.53 18.43
CA GLY A 217 17.26 8.50 19.03
C GLY A 217 16.70 9.93 19.09
N GLN A 218 15.40 10.11 18.83
CA GLN A 218 14.70 11.39 18.85
C GLN A 218 13.26 11.23 19.36
N PRO A 219 12.63 12.27 19.93
CA PRO A 219 11.35 12.15 20.63
C PRO A 219 10.14 11.94 19.70
N THR A 220 10.30 12.20 18.40
CA THR A 220 9.27 12.08 17.37
C THR A 220 9.76 11.16 16.26
N PRO A 221 8.89 10.42 15.56
CA PRO A 221 9.31 9.57 14.46
C PRO A 221 9.96 10.38 13.32
N PRO A 222 11.03 9.87 12.68
CA PRO A 222 11.60 10.47 11.48
C PRO A 222 10.60 10.49 10.32
N VAL A 223 10.67 11.52 9.48
CA VAL A 223 9.85 11.64 8.26
C VAL A 223 10.49 10.90 7.08
N TYR A 224 9.68 10.32 6.20
CA TYR A 224 10.16 9.87 4.89
C TYR A 224 10.11 11.06 3.92
N ASP A 225 11.29 11.56 3.59
CA ASP A 225 11.46 12.77 2.80
C ASP A 225 11.40 12.46 1.30
N MET A 226 10.21 12.64 0.71
CA MET A 226 9.97 12.35 -0.72
C MET A 226 10.87 13.15 -1.67
N THR A 227 11.43 14.30 -1.23
CA THR A 227 12.38 15.09 -2.03
C THR A 227 13.73 14.39 -2.24
N ARG A 228 13.98 13.29 -1.50
CA ARG A 228 15.19 12.47 -1.62
C ARG A 228 15.06 11.34 -2.63
N ILE A 229 13.87 11.13 -3.21
CA ILE A 229 13.71 10.16 -4.29
C ILE A 229 14.58 10.65 -5.47
N PRO A 230 15.45 9.80 -6.05
CA PRO A 230 16.34 10.23 -7.13
C PRO A 230 15.57 10.81 -8.32
N ASN A 231 15.87 12.04 -8.71
CA ASN A 231 15.16 12.77 -9.77
C ASN A 231 15.23 12.09 -11.15
N ASP A 232 16.22 11.21 -11.37
CA ASP A 232 16.45 10.47 -12.60
C ASP A 232 15.76 9.10 -12.61
N LEU A 233 15.16 8.66 -11.49
CA LEU A 233 14.43 7.39 -11.38
C LEU A 233 13.14 7.45 -12.21
N PRO A 234 12.94 6.61 -13.24
CA PRO A 234 11.69 6.65 -13.99
C PRO A 234 10.50 6.17 -13.13
N LEU A 235 9.48 7.02 -13.01
CA LEU A 235 8.24 6.80 -12.28
C LEU A 235 7.03 6.96 -13.20
N LEU A 236 6.13 5.98 -13.18
CA LEU A 236 4.77 6.11 -13.66
C LEU A 236 3.84 6.24 -12.45
N MET A 237 3.10 7.33 -12.35
CA MET A 237 2.05 7.50 -11.33
C MET A 237 0.68 7.50 -12.01
N SER A 238 -0.16 6.53 -11.69
CA SER A 238 -1.51 6.42 -12.24
C SER A 238 -2.55 6.48 -11.12
N TYR A 239 -3.41 7.51 -11.13
CA TYR A 239 -4.35 7.77 -10.03
C TYR A 239 -5.72 8.26 -10.51
N GLY A 240 -6.73 8.01 -9.68
CA GLY A 240 -8.14 8.12 -10.02
C GLY A 240 -8.85 9.30 -9.34
N GLY A 241 -9.79 9.93 -10.03
CA GLY A 241 -10.59 11.04 -9.48
C GLY A 241 -11.67 10.60 -8.49
N ALA A 242 -12.07 9.33 -8.55
CA ALA A 242 -13.04 8.71 -7.66
C ALA A 242 -12.36 7.86 -6.56
N ASP A 243 -11.03 7.86 -6.48
CA ASP A 243 -10.28 7.09 -5.48
C ASP A 243 -10.42 7.72 -4.09
N ALA A 244 -11.00 6.97 -3.15
CA ALA A 244 -11.26 7.46 -1.81
C ALA A 244 -10.07 7.28 -0.84
N LEU A 245 -9.04 6.52 -1.22
CA LEU A 245 -7.84 6.26 -0.41
C LEU A 245 -6.63 7.05 -0.92
N SER A 246 -6.38 7.00 -2.23
CA SER A 246 -5.38 7.78 -2.95
C SER A 246 -6.06 9.01 -3.55
N ASP A 247 -6.59 9.87 -2.68
CA ASP A 247 -7.39 11.01 -3.14
C ASP A 247 -6.53 12.02 -3.92
N VAL A 248 -7.18 12.74 -4.83
CA VAL A 248 -6.51 13.69 -5.73
C VAL A 248 -5.65 14.69 -4.95
N LYS A 249 -6.09 15.20 -3.80
CA LYS A 249 -5.34 16.21 -3.04
C LYS A 249 -4.08 15.62 -2.43
N ASP A 250 -4.17 14.44 -1.84
CA ASP A 250 -2.99 13.75 -1.30
C ASP A 250 -2.00 13.34 -2.41
N VAL A 251 -2.48 12.94 -3.59
CA VAL A 251 -1.60 12.70 -4.76
C VAL A 251 -0.96 13.99 -5.27
N GLN A 252 -1.68 15.11 -5.28
CA GLN A 252 -1.10 16.40 -5.65
C GLN A 252 -0.02 16.86 -4.66
N LEU A 253 -0.18 16.60 -3.35
CA LEU A 253 0.87 16.83 -2.36
C LEU A 253 2.11 15.98 -2.64
N LEU A 254 1.93 14.71 -3.02
CA LEU A 254 3.04 13.84 -3.41
C LEU A 254 3.75 14.36 -4.68
N LEU A 255 3.00 14.78 -5.71
CA LEU A 255 3.56 15.34 -6.93
C LEU A 255 4.33 16.64 -6.68
N GLU A 256 3.86 17.50 -5.78
CA GLU A 256 4.57 18.72 -5.37
C GLU A 256 5.91 18.41 -4.69
N SER A 257 5.97 17.35 -3.88
CA SER A 257 7.23 16.87 -3.31
C SER A 257 8.21 16.30 -4.36
N LEU A 258 7.71 15.95 -5.55
CA LEU A 258 8.47 15.44 -6.69
C LEU A 258 8.61 16.47 -7.82
N LYS A 259 8.42 17.77 -7.56
CA LYS A 259 8.47 18.81 -8.61
C LYS A 259 9.84 18.96 -9.29
N ASP A 260 10.91 18.55 -8.62
CA ASP A 260 12.28 18.63 -9.12
C ASP A 260 12.70 17.37 -9.90
N HIS A 261 11.80 16.39 -10.05
CA HIS A 261 12.01 15.18 -10.83
C HIS A 261 12.20 15.52 -12.31
N GLU A 262 13.06 14.79 -13.01
CA GLU A 262 13.31 15.05 -14.43
C GLU A 262 12.02 14.87 -15.25
N GLY A 263 11.71 15.84 -16.13
CA GLY A 263 10.40 15.94 -16.76
C GLY A 263 10.01 14.75 -17.65
N ASP A 264 10.98 14.03 -18.22
CA ASP A 264 10.77 12.81 -19.00
C ASP A 264 10.83 11.53 -18.13
N LYS A 265 11.15 11.65 -16.84
CA LYS A 265 11.22 10.56 -15.86
C LYS A 265 9.97 10.42 -15.02
N LEU A 266 9.12 11.44 -14.91
CA LEU A 266 7.84 11.36 -14.21
C LEU A 266 6.67 11.37 -15.19
N VAL A 267 6.06 10.21 -15.42
CA VAL A 267 4.85 10.06 -16.23
C VAL A 267 3.64 10.01 -15.32
N VAL A 268 2.68 10.91 -15.54
CA VAL A 268 1.46 11.00 -14.74
C VAL A 268 0.24 10.65 -15.59
N GLN A 269 -0.54 9.69 -15.13
CA GLN A 269 -1.80 9.28 -15.74
C GLN A 269 -2.95 9.54 -14.76
N TYR A 270 -3.91 10.37 -15.16
CA TYR A 270 -5.09 10.68 -14.38
C TYR A 270 -6.35 10.12 -15.04
N ARG A 271 -7.20 9.46 -14.26
CA ARG A 271 -8.50 8.96 -14.72
C ARG A 271 -9.62 9.41 -13.79
N ASN A 272 -10.46 10.32 -14.26
CA ASN A 272 -11.44 10.96 -13.40
C ASN A 272 -12.46 10.01 -12.77
N ASP A 273 -12.82 8.94 -13.47
CA ASP A 273 -13.85 7.97 -13.08
C ASP A 273 -13.32 6.75 -12.32
N TYR A 274 -12.00 6.57 -12.24
CA TYR A 274 -11.39 5.44 -11.54
C TYR A 274 -11.38 5.68 -10.03
N ALA A 275 -11.80 4.65 -9.30
CA ALA A 275 -11.61 4.51 -7.87
C ALA A 275 -10.51 3.48 -7.55
N HIS A 276 -10.24 3.27 -6.26
CA HIS A 276 -9.03 2.55 -5.81
C HIS A 276 -8.89 1.13 -6.37
N ALA A 277 -10.02 0.45 -6.54
CA ALA A 277 -10.08 -0.96 -6.90
C ALA A 277 -10.09 -1.17 -8.42
N ASP A 278 -10.49 -0.16 -9.20
CA ASP A 278 -10.54 -0.24 -10.68
C ASP A 278 -9.17 -0.56 -11.29
N TYR A 279 -8.06 -0.17 -10.64
CA TYR A 279 -6.70 -0.42 -11.10
C TYR A 279 -6.30 -1.90 -11.16
N VAL A 280 -6.94 -2.75 -10.36
CA VAL A 280 -6.58 -4.17 -10.21
C VAL A 280 -7.75 -5.12 -10.52
N MET A 281 -8.97 -4.60 -10.52
CA MET A 281 -10.21 -5.38 -10.76
C MET A 281 -11.08 -4.82 -11.89
N GLY A 282 -10.77 -3.65 -12.43
CA GLY A 282 -11.57 -3.05 -13.50
C GLY A 282 -11.58 -3.89 -14.77
N GLU A 283 -12.75 -4.09 -15.38
CA GLU A 283 -12.86 -4.82 -16.65
C GLU A 283 -12.04 -4.15 -17.76
N ASN A 284 -11.91 -2.82 -17.70
CA ASN A 284 -11.14 -2.03 -18.65
C ASN A 284 -9.67 -1.84 -18.23
N ALA A 285 -9.25 -2.32 -17.05
CA ALA A 285 -7.90 -2.10 -16.51
C ALA A 285 -6.80 -2.58 -17.47
N LYS A 286 -7.08 -3.62 -18.27
CA LYS A 286 -6.18 -4.09 -19.33
C LYS A 286 -5.72 -2.94 -20.24
N GLN A 287 -6.67 -2.21 -20.81
CA GLN A 287 -6.41 -1.10 -21.75
C GLN A 287 -6.01 0.16 -20.99
N ASP A 288 -6.70 0.43 -19.89
CA ASP A 288 -6.61 1.72 -19.22
C ASP A 288 -5.41 1.85 -18.29
N VAL A 289 -4.86 0.74 -17.80
CA VAL A 289 -3.78 0.71 -16.80
C VAL A 289 -2.58 -0.07 -17.33
N TYR A 290 -2.79 -1.32 -17.73
CA TYR A 290 -1.68 -2.23 -17.97
C TYR A 290 -1.02 -2.04 -19.35
N GLU A 291 -1.75 -1.63 -20.40
CA GLU A 291 -1.15 -1.25 -21.68
C GLU A 291 -0.22 -0.02 -21.53
N PRO A 292 -0.64 1.09 -20.90
CA PRO A 292 0.25 2.21 -20.57
C PRO A 292 1.45 1.81 -19.72
N LEU A 293 1.27 0.94 -18.72
CA LEU A 293 2.34 0.43 -17.87
C LEU A 293 3.40 -0.33 -18.69
N ILE A 294 2.98 -1.20 -19.59
CA ILE A 294 3.90 -1.95 -20.46
C ILE A 294 4.62 -1.02 -21.41
N SER A 295 3.92 -0.05 -22.00
CA SER A 295 4.55 0.97 -22.84
C SER A 295 5.60 1.77 -22.06
N PHE A 296 5.29 2.17 -20.83
CA PHE A 296 6.24 2.86 -19.96
C PHE A 296 7.49 2.01 -19.69
N PHE A 297 7.35 0.73 -19.35
CA PHE A 297 8.49 -0.16 -19.10
C PHE A 297 9.38 -0.40 -20.33
N LYS A 298 8.79 -0.51 -21.52
CA LYS A 298 9.55 -0.70 -22.77
C LYS A 298 10.40 0.51 -23.17
N LEU A 299 10.14 1.69 -22.59
CA LEU A 299 10.88 2.92 -22.86
C LEU A 299 12.08 3.13 -21.92
N GLN A 300 12.20 2.34 -20.85
CA GLN A 300 13.31 2.43 -19.88
C GLN A 300 14.42 1.43 -20.22
#